data_AF-A0A1V5XPZ1-F1
#
_entry.id   AF-A0A1V5XPZ1-F1
#
_cell.length_a   1.000
_cell.length_b   1.000
_cell.length_c   1.000
_cell.angle_alpha   90.00
_cell.angle_beta   90.00
_cell.angle_gamma   90.00
#
_symmetry.space_group_name_H-M   'P 1'
#
loop_
_entity.id
_entity.type
_entity.pdbx_description
1 polymer ?
#
loop_
_entity_poly.entity_id
_entity_poly.type
_entity_poly.pdbx_seq_one_letter_code
_entity_poly.pdbx_strand_id
1 'polypeptide(L)'
;MNKVMTVLCMPFLLGLGLPALGCGTSTPPKTDAEKPERFAKIAAIHKSKCGSCHTRIEPGSMPRDELEAELKRHRSRVKLSEAEWAEMLDYLAADSKSRER
;
A
#
# COMPACT_ATOMS: atom_id res chain seq x y z
N MET A 1 -2.19 -20.62 -29.30
CA MET A 1 -2.95 -21.85 -29.65
C MET A 1 -3.88 -22.16 -28.50
N ASN A 2 -5.16 -22.04 -28.80
CA ASN A 2 -6.23 -21.84 -27.84
C ASN A 2 -6.83 -23.22 -27.53
N LYS A 3 -6.96 -23.60 -26.26
CA LYS A 3 -7.86 -24.69 -25.86
C LYS A 3 -8.76 -24.20 -24.74
N VAL A 4 -9.86 -23.63 -25.20
CA VAL A 4 -11.15 -23.55 -24.52
C VAL A 4 -11.52 -24.93 -23.97
N MET A 5 -11.72 -25.05 -22.67
CA MET A 5 -12.35 -26.21 -22.05
C MET A 5 -13.69 -25.78 -21.47
N THR A 6 -14.70 -25.91 -22.30
CA THR A 6 -16.11 -25.72 -22.00
C THR A 6 -16.61 -26.93 -21.21
N VAL A 7 -16.95 -26.75 -19.93
CA VAL A 7 -17.75 -27.71 -19.17
C VAL A 7 -19.14 -27.13 -19.02
N LEU A 8 -20.02 -27.55 -19.92
CA LEU A 8 -21.47 -27.47 -19.80
C LEU A 8 -21.91 -28.67 -18.97
N CYS A 9 -22.46 -28.44 -17.77
CA CYS A 9 -23.29 -29.42 -17.08
C CYS A 9 -24.56 -28.74 -16.58
N MET A 10 -25.65 -29.46 -16.78
CA MET A 10 -27.05 -29.05 -16.91
C MET A 10 -27.74 -28.55 -15.61
N PRO A 11 -28.97 -28.00 -15.74
CA PRO A 11 -29.64 -27.16 -14.75
C PRO A 11 -30.44 -27.98 -13.75
N PHE A 12 -30.51 -27.50 -12.50
CA PHE A 12 -31.43 -28.04 -11.50
C PHE A 12 -32.32 -26.94 -10.94
N LEU A 13 -33.55 -26.93 -11.47
CA LEU A 13 -34.83 -26.74 -10.79
C LEU A 13 -34.91 -25.75 -9.61
N LEU A 14 -35.61 -24.65 -9.92
CA LEU A 14 -36.80 -24.16 -9.20
C LEU A 14 -36.85 -24.41 -7.67
N GLY A 15 -36.58 -23.36 -6.91
CA GLY A 15 -36.94 -23.23 -5.51
C GLY A 15 -37.42 -21.81 -5.22
N LEU A 16 -38.73 -21.59 -5.27
CA LEU A 16 -39.40 -20.42 -4.69
C LEU A 16 -39.18 -20.43 -3.16
N GLY A 17 -38.76 -19.31 -2.56
CA GLY A 17 -38.89 -19.15 -1.11
C GLY A 17 -38.12 -18.02 -0.45
N LEU A 18 -38.88 -17.01 0.01
CA LEU A 18 -38.64 -16.03 1.07
C LEU A 18 -37.76 -14.78 0.81
N PRO A 19 -38.34 -13.57 0.93
CA PRO A 19 -37.60 -12.31 0.92
C PRO A 19 -37.09 -11.99 2.33
N ALA A 20 -35.79 -11.75 2.44
CA ALA A 20 -35.25 -10.97 3.55
C ALA A 20 -34.70 -9.68 2.96
N LEU A 21 -35.41 -8.56 3.18
CA LEU A 21 -34.84 -7.22 3.09
C LEU A 21 -33.77 -7.09 4.19
N GLY A 22 -32.59 -7.65 3.91
CA GLY A 22 -31.37 -7.27 4.59
C GLY A 22 -30.79 -6.08 3.87
N CYS A 23 -31.13 -4.87 4.30
CA CYS A 23 -30.34 -3.68 4.00
C CYS A 23 -29.04 -3.78 4.81
N GLY A 24 -28.18 -4.73 4.45
CA GLY A 24 -26.80 -4.73 4.85
C GLY A 24 -26.15 -3.63 4.05
N THR A 25 -25.88 -2.50 4.69
CA THR A 25 -24.87 -1.56 4.22
C THR A 25 -23.55 -2.34 4.13
N SER A 26 -23.34 -2.99 2.98
CA SER A 26 -22.05 -3.46 2.54
C SER A 26 -21.19 -2.21 2.43
N THR A 27 -20.57 -1.85 3.55
CA THR A 27 -19.43 -0.96 3.53
C THR A 27 -18.46 -1.64 2.59
N PRO A 28 -18.17 -1.07 1.41
CA PRO A 28 -17.18 -1.68 0.53
C PRO A 28 -15.92 -1.88 1.37
N PRO A 29 -15.23 -3.02 1.27
CA PRO A 29 -13.91 -3.14 1.86
C PRO A 29 -13.16 -1.92 1.34
N LYS A 30 -12.66 -1.07 2.25
CA LYS A 30 -11.70 -0.03 1.89
C LYS A 30 -10.55 -0.78 1.26
N THR A 31 -10.58 -0.87 -0.07
CA THR A 31 -9.46 -1.30 -0.88
C THR A 31 -8.26 -0.56 -0.31
N ASP A 32 -7.22 -1.29 0.05
CA ASP A 32 -5.88 -0.82 0.47
C ASP A 32 -5.20 0.13 -0.55
N ALA A 33 -5.95 0.62 -1.53
CA ALA A 33 -5.61 1.59 -2.55
C ALA A 33 -5.79 3.06 -2.10
N GLU A 34 -6.25 3.36 -0.87
CA GLU A 34 -6.31 4.75 -0.35
C GLU A 34 -4.95 5.26 0.15
N LYS A 35 -3.87 4.85 -0.50
CA LYS A 35 -2.56 5.41 -0.26
C LYS A 35 -1.87 5.74 -1.58
N PRO A 36 -2.23 6.87 -2.22
CA PRO A 36 -1.14 7.56 -2.93
C PRO A 36 -1.18 9.10 -3.01
N GLU A 37 -2.27 9.82 -2.68
CA GLU A 37 -2.28 11.28 -2.89
C GLU A 37 -1.34 12.00 -1.92
N ARG A 38 -1.48 11.74 -0.61
CA ARG A 38 -0.74 12.47 0.43
C ARG A 38 0.78 12.35 0.33
N PHE A 39 1.28 11.27 -0.27
CA PHE A 39 2.71 11.00 -0.40
C PHE A 39 3.22 11.09 -1.84
N ALA A 40 2.42 11.53 -2.82
CA ALA A 40 2.83 11.56 -4.22
C ALA A 40 4.14 12.34 -4.43
N LYS A 41 4.25 13.52 -3.79
CA LYS A 41 5.47 14.35 -3.81
C LYS A 41 6.67 13.60 -3.21
N ILE A 42 6.49 12.99 -2.05
CA ILE A 42 7.56 12.32 -1.31
C ILE A 42 8.00 11.02 -2.01
N ALA A 43 7.09 10.27 -2.61
CA ALA A 43 7.41 9.10 -3.41
C ALA A 43 8.28 9.47 -4.63
N ALA A 44 8.00 10.60 -5.28
CA ALA A 44 8.84 11.12 -6.36
C ALA A 44 10.24 11.51 -5.86
N ILE A 45 10.33 12.19 -4.71
CA ILE A 45 11.62 12.52 -4.07
C ILE A 45 12.39 11.25 -3.70
N HIS A 46 11.74 10.26 -3.10
CA HIS A 46 12.35 8.98 -2.75
C HIS A 46 12.93 8.29 -3.99
N LYS A 47 12.17 8.25 -5.09
CA LYS A 47 12.64 7.69 -6.36
C LYS A 47 13.79 8.47 -6.99
N SER A 48 13.86 9.78 -6.78
CA SER A 48 14.89 10.64 -7.35
C SER A 48 16.18 10.68 -6.53
N LYS A 49 16.07 10.71 -5.20
CA LYS A 49 17.19 10.97 -4.28
C LYS A 49 17.78 9.71 -3.64
N CYS A 50 16.99 8.64 -3.52
CA CYS A 50 17.45 7.40 -2.90
C CYS A 50 17.80 6.36 -3.99
N GLY A 51 18.82 5.53 -3.76
CA GLY A 51 19.28 4.53 -4.73
C GLY A 51 20.63 4.84 -5.40
N SER A 52 21.10 6.09 -5.34
CA SER A 52 22.39 6.49 -5.94
C SER A 52 23.59 6.09 -5.10
N CYS A 53 23.46 6.12 -3.77
CA CYS A 53 24.55 5.80 -2.85
C CYS A 53 24.60 4.30 -2.48
N HIS A 54 23.43 3.66 -2.41
CA HIS A 54 23.24 2.25 -2.08
C HIS A 54 21.81 1.85 -2.48
N THR A 55 21.49 0.56 -2.35
CA THR A 55 20.15 0.02 -2.60
C THR A 55 19.09 0.86 -1.87
N ARG A 56 18.04 1.23 -2.61
CA ARG A 56 16.92 1.99 -2.08
C ARG A 56 16.12 1.12 -1.13
N ILE A 57 15.79 1.65 0.04
CA ILE A 57 14.93 0.99 1.02
C ILE A 57 13.48 0.93 0.50
N GLU A 58 12.81 -0.19 0.73
CA GLU A 58 11.40 -0.33 0.38
C GLU A 58 10.52 0.34 1.45
N PRO A 59 9.50 1.14 1.08
CA PRO A 59 8.51 1.61 2.05
C PRO A 59 7.84 0.42 2.76
N GLY A 60 7.75 0.47 4.08
CA GLY A 60 7.18 -0.59 4.92
C GLY A 60 8.19 -1.58 5.47
N SER A 61 9.45 -1.55 5.00
CA SER A 61 10.44 -2.54 5.42
C SER A 61 10.92 -2.37 6.87
N MET A 62 10.66 -1.21 7.49
CA MET A 62 11.23 -0.82 8.78
C MET A 62 10.30 0.14 9.54
N PRO A 63 10.23 0.09 10.89
CA PRO A 63 9.48 1.05 11.69
C PRO A 63 10.09 2.46 11.66
N ARG A 64 9.27 3.47 11.95
CA ARG A 64 9.66 4.89 11.88
C ARG A 64 10.88 5.24 12.73
N ASP A 65 10.95 4.74 13.95
CA ASP A 65 12.02 5.09 14.90
C ASP A 65 13.39 4.57 14.43
N GLU A 66 13.41 3.38 13.84
CA GLU A 66 14.63 2.79 13.27
C GLU A 66 15.02 3.51 11.98
N LEU A 67 14.06 3.88 11.12
CA LEU A 67 14.31 4.72 9.94
C LEU A 67 14.92 6.07 10.32
N GLU A 68 14.48 6.69 11.41
CA GLU A 68 15.03 7.97 11.88
C GLU A 68 16.49 7.84 12.31
N ALA A 69 16.84 6.76 13.01
CA ALA A 69 18.21 6.47 13.40
C ALA A 69 19.12 6.22 12.17
N GLU A 70 18.67 5.39 11.24
CA GLU A 70 19.44 5.01 10.04
C GLU A 70 19.62 6.19 9.05
N LEU A 71 18.57 6.99 8.83
CA LEU A 71 18.60 8.11 7.89
C LEU A 71 19.26 9.37 8.46
N LYS A 72 19.62 9.39 9.75
CA LYS A 72 20.27 10.53 10.40
C LYS A 72 21.54 10.98 9.67
N ARG A 73 22.31 10.02 9.12
CA ARG A 73 23.55 10.32 8.36
C ARG A 73 23.28 10.90 6.97
N HIS A 74 22.09 10.69 6.41
CA HIS A 74 21.70 11.20 5.11
C HIS A 74 21.21 12.64 5.16
N ARG A 75 20.76 13.13 6.33
CA ARG A 75 20.31 14.52 6.53
C ARG A 75 21.32 15.58 6.08
N SER A 76 22.62 15.33 6.26
CA SER A 76 23.67 16.25 5.82
C SER A 76 24.03 16.13 4.34
N ARG A 77 23.63 15.04 3.66
CA ARG A 77 24.01 14.74 2.27
C ARG A 77 22.87 14.95 1.28
N VAL A 78 21.63 14.77 1.72
CA VAL A 78 20.44 14.91 0.88
C VAL A 78 19.74 16.21 1.28
N LYS A 79 19.67 17.14 0.33
CA LYS A 79 18.99 18.44 0.52
C LYS A 79 17.48 18.23 0.52
N LEU A 80 16.90 18.11 1.71
CA LEU A 80 15.47 18.12 2.00
C LEU A 80 15.22 19.08 3.16
N SER A 81 14.04 19.70 3.18
CA SER A 81 13.58 20.44 4.36
C SER A 81 13.25 19.50 5.51
N GLU A 82 13.16 20.01 6.74
CA GLU A 82 12.75 19.21 7.90
C GLU A 82 11.35 18.61 7.74
N ALA A 83 10.43 19.34 7.10
CA ALA A 83 9.10 18.83 6.75
C ALA A 83 9.17 17.65 5.78
N GLU A 84 9.97 17.78 4.71
CA GLU A 84 10.17 16.68 3.75
C GLU A 84 10.85 15.47 4.38
N TRP A 85 11.76 15.67 5.35
CA TRP A 85 12.33 14.58 6.13
C TRP A 85 11.30 13.88 7.00
N ALA A 86 10.44 14.64 7.69
CA ALA A 86 9.37 14.07 8.50
C ALA A 86 8.38 13.24 7.65
N GLU A 87 7.98 13.77 6.49
CA GLU A 87 7.09 13.07 5.56
C GLU A 87 7.78 11.87 4.88
N MET A 88 9.09 11.94 4.59
CA MET A 88 9.87 10.80 4.09
C MET A 88 9.86 9.64 5.10
N LEU A 89 10.06 9.93 6.38
CA LEU A 89 9.99 8.94 7.44
C LEU A 89 8.59 8.33 7.55
N ASP A 90 7.54 9.14 7.45
CA ASP A 90 6.16 8.64 7.48
C ASP A 90 5.83 7.80 6.27
N TYR A 91 6.29 8.20 5.09
CA TYR A 91 6.13 7.45 3.84
C TYR A 91 6.86 6.10 3.90
N LEU A 92 8.10 6.07 4.39
CA LEU A 92 8.88 4.85 4.52
C LEU A 92 8.37 3.93 5.63
N ALA A 93 7.80 4.47 6.70
CA ALA A 93 7.20 3.66 7.77
C ALA A 93 5.76 3.20 7.43
N ALA A 94 5.22 3.63 6.31
CA ALA A 94 3.78 3.67 6.14
C ALA A 94 3.12 2.28 6.09
N ASP A 95 3.87 1.21 5.87
CA ASP A 95 3.37 -0.18 5.83
C ASP A 95 4.04 -1.11 6.86
N SER A 96 4.91 -0.58 7.75
CA SER A 96 5.47 -1.41 8.82
C SER A 96 4.43 -1.78 9.89
N LYS A 97 3.32 -1.01 9.98
CA LYS A 97 2.22 -1.25 10.92
C LYS A 97 1.23 -2.33 10.48
N SER A 98 1.22 -2.75 9.21
CA SER A 98 0.28 -3.76 8.70
C SER A 98 0.80 -5.20 8.88
N ARG A 99 2.12 -5.37 9.03
CA ARG A 99 2.80 -6.68 9.09
C ARG A 99 2.78 -7.36 10.48
N GLU A 100 2.26 -6.67 11.49
CA GLU A 100 2.16 -7.14 12.88
C GLU A 100 0.71 -7.53 13.27
N ARG A 101 -0.14 -7.78 12.27
CA ARG A 101 -1.56 -8.12 12.44
C ARG A 101 -1.91 -9.51 11.91
#